data_AF-A0A7K2JGA9-F1
#
_entry.id   AF-A0A7K2JGA9-F1
#
_cell.length_a   1.000
_cell.length_b   1.000
_cell.length_c   1.000
_cell.angle_alpha   90.00
_cell.angle_beta   90.00
_cell.angle_gamma   90.00
#
_symmetry.space_group_name_H-M   'P 1'
#
loop_
_entity.id
_entity.type
_entity.pdbx_description
1 polymer ?
#
loop_
_entity_poly.entity_id
_entity_poly.type
_entity_poly.pdbx_seq_one_letter_code
_entity_poly.pdbx_strand_id
1 'polypeptide(L)' 'MQDTTTRELLADVLERLSSNPAEWSTRDTETLSRLRAAAEWEESIEKIAAFGSGGQA' A
#
# COMPACT_ATOMS: atom_id res chain seq x y z
N MET A 1 8.20 7.89 16.55
CA MET A 1 8.35 6.82 15.54
C MET A 1 7.37 7.18 14.47
N GLN A 2 7.81 7.57 13.28
CA GLN A 2 6.87 7.97 12.23
C GLN A 2 6.13 6.70 11.80
N ASP A 3 4.80 6.72 11.87
CA ASP A 3 3.95 5.69 11.33
C ASP A 3 4.16 5.66 9.81
N THR A 4 5.14 4.90 9.35
CA THR A 4 5.37 4.68 7.93
C THR A 4 4.12 4.00 7.38
N THR A 5 3.41 4.71 6.51
CA THR A 5 2.18 4.20 5.90
C THR A 5 2.50 3.02 4.99
N THR A 6 1.57 2.09 4.80
CA THR A 6 1.76 0.97 3.86
C THR A 6 2.06 1.47 2.44
N ARG A 7 1.59 2.68 2.11
CA ARG A 7 1.83 3.36 0.83
C ARG A 7 3.30 3.75 0.65
N GLU A 8 3.94 4.27 1.70
CA GLU A 8 5.39 4.58 1.70
C GLU A 8 6.22 3.30 1.64
N LEU A 9 5.81 2.27 2.37
CA LEU A 9 6.48 0.96 2.34
C LEU A 9 6.38 0.31 0.96
N LEU A 10 5.22 0.41 0.30
CA LEU A 10 5.03 -0.04 -1.08
C LEU A 10 5.92 0.72 -2.07
N ALA A 11 6.07 2.04 -1.89
CA ALA A 11 6.92 2.87 -2.75
C ALA A 11 8.41 2.47 -2.65
N ASP A 12 8.94 2.28 -1.44
CA ASP A 12 10.32 1.80 -1.21
C ASP A 12 10.57 0.44 -1.87
N VAL A 13 9.61 -0.49 -1.69
CA VAL A 13 9.70 -1.83 -2.24
C VAL A 13 9.67 -1.83 -3.77
N LEU A 14 8.84 -0.97 -4.40
CA LEU A 14 8.79 -0.81 -5.85
C LEU A 14 10.07 -0.16 -6.41
N GLU A 15 10.65 0.81 -5.70
CA GLU A 15 11.92 1.44 -6.10
C GLU A 15 13.08 0.43 -6.09
N ARG A 16 13.12 -0.43 -5.06
CA ARG A 16 14.10 -1.53 -4.96
C ARG A 16 13.90 -2.58 -6.04
N LEU A 17 12.65 -2.95 -6.36
CA LEU A 17 12.34 -3.85 -7.48
C LEU A 17 12.82 -3.25 -8.81
N SER A 18 12.57 -1.96 -9.04
CA SER A 18 12.98 -1.28 -10.27
C SER A 18 14.51 -1.24 -10.42
N SER A 19 15.24 -1.19 -9.30
CA SER A 19 16.70 -1.16 -9.30
C SER A 19 17.35 -2.54 -9.46
N ASN A 20 16.71 -3.61 -8.96
CA ASN A 20 17.24 -4.97 -9.06
C ASN A 20 16.15 -6.04 -9.27
N PRO A 21 15.56 -6.13 -10.48
CA PRO A 21 14.45 -7.05 -10.76
C PRO A 21 14.88 -8.52 -10.76
N ALA A 22 16.17 -8.82 -10.89
CA ALA A 22 16.69 -10.18 -10.95
C ALA A 22 16.83 -10.84 -9.56
N GLU A 23 16.89 -10.07 -8.48
CA GLU A 23 16.99 -10.59 -7.11
C GLU A 23 15.63 -10.97 -6.51
N TRP A 24 14.55 -10.61 -7.20
CA TRP A 24 13.19 -10.82 -6.71
C TRP A 24 12.69 -12.23 -7.02
N SER A 25 12.27 -12.94 -5.97
CA SER A 25 11.70 -14.27 -6.05
C SER A 25 10.18 -14.21 -6.12
N THR A 26 9.53 -15.31 -6.51
CA THR A 26 8.06 -15.44 -6.54
C THR A 26 7.41 -15.05 -5.20
N ARG A 27 8.10 -15.29 -4.08
CA ARG A 27 7.67 -14.94 -2.73
C ARG A 27 7.67 -13.43 -2.47
N ASP A 28 8.59 -12.69 -3.09
CA ASP A 28 8.64 -11.23 -3.03
C ASP A 28 7.48 -10.64 -3.84
N THR A 29 7.12 -11.23 -4.98
CA THR A 29 5.94 -10.84 -5.79
C THR A 29 4.62 -11.02 -5.02
N GLU A 30 4.48 -12.10 -4.24
CA GLU A 30 3.32 -12.31 -3.38
C GLU A 30 3.24 -11.26 -2.27
N THR A 31 4.40 -10.93 -1.67
CA THR A 31 4.51 -9.86 -0.67
C THR A 31 4.11 -8.50 -1.26
N LEU A 32 4.56 -8.19 -2.48
CA LEU A 32 4.17 -6.98 -3.22
C LEU A 32 2.66 -6.90 -3.45
N SER A 33 2.05 -8.02 -3.85
CA SER A 33 0.61 -8.09 -4.10
C SER A 33 -0.20 -7.84 -2.83
N ARG A 34 0.27 -8.36 -1.68
CA ARG A 34 -0.36 -8.14 -0.37
C ARG A 34 -0.20 -6.69 0.10
N LEU A 35 0.99 -6.11 -0.07
CA LEU A 35 1.24 -4.70 0.25
C LEU A 35 0.37 -3.76 -0.59
N ARG A 36 0.21 -4.06 -1.88
CA ARG A 36 -0.68 -3.31 -2.76
C ARG A 36 -2.13 -3.38 -2.30
N ALA A 37 -2.63 -4.59 -2.02
CA ALA A 37 -3.99 -4.79 -1.53
C ALA A 37 -4.24 -4.06 -0.20
N ALA A 38 -3.25 -4.05 0.71
CA ALA A 38 -3.35 -3.31 1.96
C ALA A 38 -3.40 -1.79 1.74
N ALA A 39 -2.54 -1.25 0.87
CA ALA A 39 -2.55 0.18 0.53
C ALA A 39 -3.86 0.62 -0.16
N GLU A 40 -4.43 -0.21 -1.03
CA GLU A 40 -5.73 0.03 -1.68
C GLU A 40 -6.89 -0.04 -0.69
N TRP A 41 -6.80 -0.94 0.30
CA TRP A 41 -7.79 -1.04 1.36
C TRP A 41 -7.77 0.18 2.27
N GLU A 42 -6.59 0.68 2.67
CA GLU A 42 -6.46 1.92 3.45
C GLU A 42 -7.06 3.12 2.70
N GLU A 43 -6.74 3.29 1.41
CA GLU A 43 -7.33 4.36 0.60
C GLU A 43 -8.86 4.23 0.50
N SER A 44 -9.37 3.00 0.46
CA SER A 44 -10.81 2.73 0.43
C SER A 44 -11.48 3.05 1.76
N ILE A 45 -10.85 2.74 2.88
CA ILE A 45 -11.34 3.09 4.22
C ILE A 45 -11.35 4.61 4.40
N GLU A 46 -10.29 5.31 3.98
CA GLU A 46 -10.25 6.77 4.00
C GLU A 46 -11.38 7.38 3.15
N LYS A 47 -11.62 6.84 1.94
CA LYS A 47 -12.76 7.26 1.11
C LYS A 47 -14.09 7.03 1.82
N ILE A 48 -14.32 5.84 2.38
CA ILE A 48 -15.57 5.53 3.09
C ILE A 48 -15.76 6.45 4.30
N ALA A 49 -14.72 6.71 5.08
CA ALA A 49 -14.74 7.65 6.20
C ALA A 49 -15.07 9.08 5.76
N ALA A 50 -14.55 9.51 4.61
CA ALA A 50 -14.87 10.81 4.01
C ALA A 50 -16.35 10.90 3.55
N PHE A 51 -16.92 9.82 3.00
CA PHE A 51 -18.34 9.77 2.63
C PHE A 51 -19.28 9.67 3.86
N GLY A 52 -18.87 8.97 4.92
CA GLY A 52 -19.66 8.80 6.15
C GLY A 52 -19.87 10.10 6.95
N SER A 53 -19.01 11.11 6.76
CA SER A 53 -19.14 12.42 7.42
C SER A 53 -20.07 13.40 6.71
N GLY A 54 -20.62 13.04 5.53
CA GLY A 54 -21.53 13.89 4.75
C GLY A 54 -23.02 13.56 4.91
N GLY A 55 -23.39 12.61 5.77
CA GLY A 55 -24.74 12.03 5.86
C GLY A 55 -25.49 12.24 7.19
N GLN A 56 -25.10 13.23 8.00
CA GLN A 56 -25.89 13.68 9.15
C GLN A 56 -25.95 15.20 9.17
N ALA A 57 -27.02 15.76 8.58
CA ALA A 57 -27.51 17.12 8.83
C ALA A 57 -29.02 17.11 8.63
#